data_AF-A0A1M5W7M6-F1
#
_entry.id   AF-A0A1M5W7M6-F1
#
_cell.length_a   1.000
_cell.length_b   1.000
_cell.length_c   1.000
_cell.angle_alpha   90.00
_cell.angle_beta   90.00
_cell.angle_gamma   90.00
#
_symmetry.space_group_name_H-M   'P 1'
#
loop_
_entity.id
_entity.type
_entity.pdbx_description
1 polymer ?
#
loop_
_entity_poly.entity_id
_entity_poly.type
_entity_poly.pdbx_seq_one_letter_code
_entity_poly.pdbx_strand_id
1 'polypeptide(L)'
;MNFLEEKILRDGNIKEGNILKVDSFLNHQIDVDIMRQMAYEFQRRYRDVEINKILTIEASGIAIATLLGHLYDVPVVFAKKSQTANSTDDKYVAQAYSFTHKKMNNVFISKPYMKATDKVLIVDDFLADGAAAHALIDLVHQAGGTVAGLGIAIEKGQQKGGATLRAEGYRVESIAIVESMDWETQTIKFREQPELPLQNTNLKLG
;
A
#
# COMPACT_ATOMS: atom_id res chain seq x y z
N MET A 1 -17.90 3.88 9.16
CA MET A 1 -17.52 3.95 7.75
C MET A 1 -16.50 5.06 7.61
N ASN A 2 -15.41 4.86 6.88
CA ASN A 2 -14.45 5.92 6.59
C ASN A 2 -14.57 6.44 5.14
N PHE A 3 -13.86 7.53 4.81
CA PHE A 3 -13.95 8.19 3.50
C PHE A 3 -13.66 7.25 2.32
N LEU A 4 -12.77 6.27 2.48
CA LEU A 4 -12.41 5.35 1.41
C LEU A 4 -13.47 4.26 1.26
N GLU A 5 -14.01 3.74 2.36
CA GLU A 5 -15.15 2.83 2.34
C GLU A 5 -16.38 3.47 1.67
N GLU A 6 -16.67 4.74 1.98
CA GLU A 6 -17.73 5.52 1.33
C GLU A 6 -17.47 5.68 -0.18
N LYS A 7 -16.24 6.02 -0.56
CA LYS A 7 -15.83 6.14 -1.97
C LYS A 7 -15.96 4.79 -2.70
N ILE A 8 -15.59 3.68 -2.06
CA ILE A 8 -15.73 2.33 -2.60
C ILE A 8 -17.20 1.97 -2.80
N LEU A 9 -18.08 2.25 -1.84
CA LEU A 9 -19.51 1.98 -1.97
C LEU A 9 -20.18 2.80 -3.07
N ARG A 10 -19.73 4.04 -3.26
CA ARG A 10 -20.31 4.96 -4.26
C ARG A 10 -19.82 4.67 -5.68
N ASP A 11 -18.51 4.48 -5.84
CA ASP A 11 -17.85 4.50 -7.17
C ASP A 11 -17.20 3.15 -7.54
N GLY A 12 -17.19 2.18 -6.62
CA GLY A 12 -16.67 0.84 -6.83
C GLY A 12 -17.66 -0.08 -7.55
N ASN A 13 -17.14 -1.10 -8.22
CA ASN A 13 -17.94 -2.10 -8.92
C ASN A 13 -17.38 -3.50 -8.63
N ILE A 14 -18.22 -4.44 -8.20
CA ILE A 14 -17.77 -5.82 -7.94
C ILE A 14 -17.98 -6.63 -9.22
N LYS A 15 -16.89 -7.12 -9.80
CA LYS A 15 -16.93 -8.04 -10.95
C LYS A 15 -17.09 -9.48 -10.49
N GLU A 16 -17.53 -10.32 -11.41
CA GLU A 16 -17.58 -11.78 -11.27
C GLU A 16 -16.28 -12.32 -10.66
N GLY A 17 -16.41 -13.29 -9.75
CA GLY A 17 -15.28 -13.77 -8.94
C GLY A 17 -14.92 -12.86 -7.76
N ASN A 18 -15.81 -11.95 -7.38
CA ASN A 18 -15.65 -11.02 -6.25
C ASN A 18 -14.38 -10.17 -6.38
N ILE A 19 -14.22 -9.56 -7.55
CA ILE A 19 -13.11 -8.65 -7.86
C ILE A 19 -13.62 -7.22 -7.75
N LEU A 20 -13.20 -6.52 -6.71
CA LEU A 20 -13.47 -5.09 -6.53
C LEU A 20 -12.70 -4.26 -7.59
N LYS A 21 -13.44 -3.55 -8.43
CA LYS A 21 -12.94 -2.58 -9.40
C LYS A 21 -13.12 -1.17 -8.87
N VAL A 22 -12.01 -0.43 -8.82
CA VAL A 22 -11.90 0.96 -8.35
C VAL A 22 -11.11 1.82 -9.35
N ASP A 23 -11.24 1.46 -10.63
CA ASP A 23 -10.50 2.08 -11.74
C ASP A 23 -10.83 3.56 -11.91
N SER A 24 -12.00 4.02 -11.42
CA SER A 24 -12.45 5.42 -11.49
C SER A 24 -11.73 6.38 -10.54
N PHE A 25 -11.01 5.87 -9.53
CA PHE A 25 -10.35 6.73 -8.53
C PHE A 25 -8.99 6.25 -8.01
N LEU A 26 -8.62 4.98 -8.21
CA LEU A 26 -7.37 4.41 -7.69
C LEU A 26 -6.49 3.78 -8.77
N ASN A 27 -7.00 2.80 -9.53
CA ASN A 27 -6.16 1.90 -10.34
C ASN A 27 -5.92 2.34 -11.79
N HIS A 28 -6.68 3.34 -12.29
CA HIS A 28 -6.54 3.82 -13.66
C HIS A 28 -6.70 5.34 -13.74
N GLN A 29 -7.89 5.83 -13.41
CA GLN A 29 -8.11 7.23 -13.08
C GLN A 29 -7.76 7.46 -11.62
N ILE A 30 -7.06 8.55 -11.34
CA ILE A 30 -6.64 8.94 -10.00
C ILE A 30 -7.53 10.09 -9.54
N ASP A 31 -8.27 9.88 -8.45
CA ASP A 31 -8.96 10.96 -7.74
C ASP A 31 -7.98 11.58 -6.73
N VAL A 32 -7.44 12.75 -7.07
CA VAL A 32 -6.37 13.40 -6.30
C VAL A 32 -6.82 13.72 -4.86
N ASP A 33 -8.09 14.04 -4.64
CA ASP A 33 -8.58 14.36 -3.30
C ASP A 33 -8.68 13.11 -2.43
N ILE A 34 -9.06 11.96 -3.01
CA ILE A 34 -9.01 10.66 -2.32
C ILE A 34 -7.56 10.26 -2.02
N MET A 35 -6.63 10.46 -2.95
CA MET A 35 -5.20 10.21 -2.71
C MET A 35 -4.65 11.06 -1.57
N ARG A 36 -5.03 12.34 -1.52
CA ARG A 36 -4.62 13.27 -0.47
C ARG A 36 -5.16 12.83 0.90
N GLN A 37 -6.42 12.43 0.98
CA GLN A 37 -7.02 11.90 2.20
C GLN A 37 -6.32 10.61 2.67
N MET A 38 -5.98 9.69 1.76
CA MET A 38 -5.20 8.49 2.10
C MET A 38 -3.81 8.83 2.65
N ALA A 39 -3.10 9.76 2.02
CA ALA A 39 -1.77 10.18 2.49
C ALA A 39 -1.84 10.80 3.90
N TYR A 40 -2.81 11.68 4.17
CA TYR A 40 -3.03 12.23 5.50
C TYR A 40 -3.39 11.16 6.53
N GLU A 41 -4.22 10.20 6.15
CA GLU A 41 -4.60 9.11 7.05
C GLU A 41 -3.40 8.23 7.41
N PHE A 42 -2.52 7.91 6.46
CA PHE A 42 -1.27 7.21 6.77
C PHE A 42 -0.33 8.04 7.63
N GLN A 43 -0.15 9.33 7.33
CA GLN A 43 0.66 10.22 8.18
C GLN A 43 0.14 10.25 9.62
N ARG A 44 -1.19 10.36 9.78
CA ARG A 44 -1.84 10.35 11.09
C ARG A 44 -1.59 9.05 11.85
N ARG A 45 -1.73 7.90 11.18
CA ARG A 45 -1.52 6.59 11.80
C ARG A 45 -0.07 6.38 12.21
N TYR A 46 0.89 6.82 11.39
CA TYR A 46 2.33 6.66 11.64
C TYR A 46 2.99 7.87 12.31
N ARG A 47 2.24 8.79 12.91
CA ARG A 47 2.74 10.04 13.51
C ARG A 47 3.80 9.87 14.60
N ASP A 48 3.80 8.72 15.25
CA ASP A 48 4.70 8.34 16.33
C ASP A 48 5.93 7.56 15.84
N VAL A 49 6.06 7.41 14.52
CA VAL A 49 7.11 6.62 13.87
C VAL A 49 8.00 7.53 13.03
N GLU A 50 9.30 7.43 13.24
CA GLU A 50 10.27 8.12 12.40
C GLU A 50 10.39 7.42 11.05
N ILE A 51 10.06 8.14 9.98
CA ILE A 51 10.10 7.67 8.60
C ILE A 51 10.99 8.62 7.82
N ASN A 52 11.98 8.09 7.11
CA ASN A 52 12.90 8.89 6.26
C ASN A 52 12.86 8.47 4.78
N LYS A 53 11.97 7.53 4.42
CA LYS A 53 11.79 7.04 3.05
C LYS A 53 10.43 6.38 2.87
N ILE A 54 9.80 6.62 1.73
CA ILE A 54 8.61 5.88 1.31
C ILE A 54 9.00 4.87 0.22
N LEU A 55 8.54 3.64 0.35
CA LEU A 55 8.70 2.59 -0.66
C LEU A 55 7.33 2.12 -1.16
N THR A 56 7.19 1.97 -2.47
CA THR A 56 6.00 1.36 -3.11
C THR A 56 6.45 0.42 -4.23
N ILE A 57 5.52 -0.25 -4.88
CA ILE A 57 5.74 -0.94 -6.16
C ILE A 57 4.93 -0.25 -7.27
N GLU A 58 5.42 -0.31 -8.51
CA GLU A 58 4.68 0.22 -9.66
C GLU A 58 3.36 -0.56 -9.94
N ALA A 59 2.28 0.08 -10.38
CA ALA A 59 2.13 1.52 -10.66
C ALA A 59 1.19 2.24 -9.67
N SER A 60 0.08 1.60 -9.26
CA SER A 60 -1.02 2.25 -8.53
C SER A 60 -0.58 2.92 -7.22
N GLY A 61 0.31 2.28 -6.45
CA GLY A 61 0.79 2.84 -5.18
C GLY A 61 1.61 4.12 -5.31
N ILE A 62 2.12 4.46 -6.52
CA ILE A 62 2.97 5.64 -6.76
C ILE A 62 2.26 6.94 -6.38
N ALA A 63 0.96 7.07 -6.69
CA ALA A 63 0.22 8.30 -6.40
C ALA A 63 0.13 8.57 -4.90
N ILE A 64 -0.18 7.53 -4.11
CA ILE A 64 -0.23 7.57 -2.65
C ILE A 64 1.16 7.88 -2.10
N ALA A 65 2.16 7.13 -2.55
CA ALA A 65 3.54 7.24 -2.09
C ALA A 65 4.11 8.63 -2.32
N THR A 66 3.81 9.25 -3.47
CA THR A 66 4.27 10.60 -3.82
C THR A 66 3.73 11.65 -2.87
N LEU A 67 2.43 11.61 -2.57
CA LEU A 67 1.82 12.56 -1.62
C LEU A 67 2.34 12.31 -0.21
N LEU A 68 2.55 11.06 0.19
CA LEU A 68 3.10 10.74 1.49
C LEU A 68 4.55 11.20 1.64
N GLY A 69 5.38 11.02 0.61
CA GLY A 69 6.74 11.54 0.56
C GLY A 69 6.78 13.06 0.70
N HIS A 70 5.84 13.77 0.06
CA HIS A 70 5.66 15.21 0.26
C HIS A 70 5.29 15.56 1.71
N LEU A 71 4.36 14.83 2.34
CA LEU A 71 3.93 15.09 3.71
C LEU A 71 5.03 14.83 4.76
N TYR A 72 5.90 13.84 4.53
CA TYR A 72 7.04 13.53 5.40
C TYR A 72 8.32 14.32 5.04
N ASP A 73 8.35 15.01 3.91
CA ASP A 73 9.54 15.64 3.32
C ASP A 73 10.70 14.65 3.10
N VAL A 74 10.38 13.51 2.49
CA VAL A 74 11.32 12.39 2.28
C VAL A 74 11.24 11.84 0.85
N PRO A 75 12.33 11.22 0.35
CA PRO A 75 12.32 10.61 -0.97
C PRO A 75 11.35 9.41 -1.05
N VAL A 76 10.81 9.23 -2.26
CA VAL A 76 9.97 8.09 -2.63
C VAL A 76 10.74 7.20 -3.59
N VAL A 77 10.77 5.90 -3.30
CA VAL A 77 11.31 4.87 -4.20
C VAL A 77 10.17 3.96 -4.61
N PHE A 78 10.05 3.66 -5.89
CA PHE A 78 9.12 2.63 -6.37
C PHE A 78 9.90 1.48 -6.99
N ALA A 79 9.56 0.26 -6.58
CA ALA A 79 10.16 -0.95 -7.12
C ALA A 79 9.56 -1.28 -8.49
N LYS A 80 10.40 -1.80 -9.39
CA LYS A 80 10.03 -2.14 -10.77
C LYS A 80 9.80 -3.64 -10.92
N LYS A 81 8.80 -4.04 -11.71
CA LYS A 81 8.44 -5.42 -12.06
C LYS A 81 9.08 -5.91 -13.36
N SER A 82 9.52 -4.98 -14.21
CA SER A 82 10.12 -5.30 -15.52
C SER A 82 11.49 -4.64 -15.70
N GLN A 83 12.42 -5.39 -16.31
CA GLN A 83 13.71 -4.82 -16.71
C GLN A 83 13.54 -4.13 -18.06
N THR A 84 13.85 -2.84 -18.09
CA THR A 84 14.03 -2.05 -19.31
C THR A 84 15.52 -1.96 -19.65
N ALA A 85 15.89 -1.63 -20.90
CA ALA A 85 17.28 -1.45 -21.31
C ALA A 85 18.10 -0.48 -20.43
N ASN A 86 17.44 0.49 -19.78
CA ASN A 86 18.04 1.45 -18.85
C ASN A 86 18.01 1.01 -17.38
N SER A 87 17.82 -0.28 -17.09
CA SER A 87 17.81 -0.76 -15.70
C SER A 87 19.23 -0.83 -15.16
N THR A 88 19.48 -0.29 -13.97
CA THR A 88 20.79 -0.35 -13.33
C THR A 88 21.24 -1.80 -13.10
N ASP A 89 22.50 -2.10 -13.40
CA ASP A 89 23.10 -3.41 -13.12
C ASP A 89 23.21 -3.67 -11.62
N ASP A 90 23.42 -2.60 -10.82
CA ASP A 90 23.51 -2.69 -9.36
C ASP A 90 22.14 -2.49 -8.68
N LYS A 91 21.53 -3.61 -8.27
CA LYS A 91 20.16 -3.65 -7.72
C LYS A 91 20.00 -4.71 -6.63
N TYR A 92 19.03 -4.46 -5.75
CA TYR A 92 18.42 -5.48 -4.90
C TYR A 92 17.27 -6.12 -5.68
N VAL A 93 17.10 -7.44 -5.54
CA VAL A 93 16.07 -8.20 -6.27
C VAL A 93 15.34 -9.11 -5.30
N ALA A 94 14.02 -9.02 -5.29
CA ALA A 94 13.14 -9.92 -4.57
C ALA A 94 12.18 -10.58 -5.56
N GLN A 95 11.51 -11.65 -5.13
CA GLN A 95 10.51 -12.33 -5.95
C GLN A 95 9.13 -12.28 -5.30
N ALA A 96 8.12 -11.91 -6.10
CA ALA A 96 6.72 -11.95 -5.69
C ALA A 96 5.98 -13.02 -6.51
N TYR A 97 5.38 -13.99 -5.84
CA TYR A 97 4.54 -14.97 -6.51
C TYR A 97 3.21 -14.34 -6.91
N SER A 98 2.86 -14.42 -8.19
CA SER A 98 1.54 -14.02 -8.68
C SER A 98 0.66 -15.25 -8.77
N PHE A 99 -0.34 -15.35 -7.88
CA PHE A 99 -1.33 -16.43 -7.93
C PHE A 99 -2.19 -16.36 -9.20
N THR A 100 -2.52 -15.16 -9.67
CA THR A 100 -3.28 -14.95 -10.91
C THR A 100 -2.55 -15.52 -12.14
N HIS A 101 -1.23 -15.32 -12.22
CA HIS A 101 -0.43 -15.76 -13.37
C HIS A 101 0.38 -17.03 -13.11
N LYS A 102 0.25 -17.63 -11.92
CA LYS A 102 0.99 -18.80 -11.43
C LYS A 102 2.51 -18.73 -11.70
N LYS A 103 3.11 -17.55 -11.54
CA LYS A 103 4.53 -17.31 -11.83
C LYS A 103 5.19 -16.43 -10.79
N MET A 104 6.50 -16.64 -10.61
CA MET A 104 7.36 -15.72 -9.87
C MET A 104 7.68 -14.52 -10.76
N ASN A 105 7.48 -13.31 -10.23
CA ASN A 105 7.92 -12.08 -10.87
C ASN A 105 9.04 -11.46 -10.06
N ASN A 106 10.09 -11.02 -10.73
CA ASN A 106 11.16 -10.27 -10.09
C ASN A 106 10.68 -8.83 -9.83
N VAL A 107 11.00 -8.34 -8.65
CA VAL A 107 10.82 -6.96 -8.23
C VAL A 107 12.18 -6.43 -7.82
N PHE A 108 12.54 -5.22 -8.24
CA PHE A 108 13.88 -4.68 -7.94
C PHE A 108 13.89 -3.19 -7.67
N ILE A 109 14.90 -2.76 -6.92
CA ILE A 109 15.27 -1.36 -6.69
C ILE A 109 16.78 -1.20 -6.89
N SER A 110 17.22 -0.05 -7.42
CA SER A 110 18.66 0.24 -7.56
C SER A 110 19.27 0.49 -6.19
N LYS A 111 20.45 -0.11 -5.90
CA LYS A 111 21.08 -0.01 -4.57
C LYS A 111 21.35 1.42 -4.09
N PRO A 112 21.71 2.41 -4.95
CA PRO A 112 21.93 3.78 -4.48
C PRO A 112 20.73 4.43 -3.76
N TYR A 113 19.52 3.92 -3.98
CA TYR A 113 18.28 4.47 -3.44
C TYR A 113 17.78 3.79 -2.16
N MET A 114 18.47 2.76 -1.64
CA MET A 114 18.13 2.12 -0.37
C MET A 114 19.39 1.80 0.43
N LYS A 115 19.42 2.21 1.69
CA LYS A 115 20.57 2.20 2.58
C LYS A 115 20.18 1.66 3.95
N ALA A 116 21.18 1.17 4.71
CA ALA A 116 20.96 0.61 6.03
C ALA A 116 20.42 1.61 7.08
N THR A 117 20.58 2.91 6.83
CA THR A 117 20.05 3.98 7.69
C THR A 117 18.58 4.30 7.41
N ASP A 118 17.96 3.68 6.40
CA ASP A 118 16.59 3.99 6.01
C ASP A 118 15.58 3.35 6.98
N LYS A 119 14.61 4.16 7.41
CA LYS A 119 13.39 3.76 8.12
C LYS A 119 12.23 3.94 7.15
N VAL A 120 11.81 2.83 6.56
CA VAL A 120 10.99 2.79 5.36
C VAL A 120 9.53 2.53 5.71
N LEU A 121 8.64 3.44 5.30
CA LEU A 121 7.21 3.14 5.24
C LEU A 121 6.89 2.57 3.86
N ILE A 122 6.44 1.32 3.84
CA ILE A 122 5.97 0.68 2.61
C ILE A 122 4.51 1.05 2.41
N VAL A 123 4.12 1.49 1.21
CA VAL A 123 2.71 1.75 0.87
C VAL A 123 2.29 1.05 -0.39
N ASP A 124 1.04 0.59 -0.43
CA ASP A 124 0.46 -0.05 -1.62
C ASP A 124 -1.06 0.17 -1.72
N ASP A 125 -1.60 0.00 -2.93
CA ASP A 125 -3.03 0.16 -3.19
C ASP A 125 -3.86 -1.00 -2.63
N PHE A 126 -3.40 -2.23 -2.81
CA PHE A 126 -4.09 -3.44 -2.36
C PHE A 126 -3.20 -4.39 -1.57
N LEU A 127 -3.75 -4.93 -0.47
CA LEU A 127 -3.19 -6.10 0.20
C LEU A 127 -4.10 -7.31 0.01
N ALA A 128 -3.54 -8.36 -0.58
CA ALA A 128 -4.22 -9.61 -0.90
C ALA A 128 -3.54 -10.78 -0.16
N ASP A 129 -2.78 -11.61 -0.88
CA ASP A 129 -1.99 -12.70 -0.30
C ASP A 129 -0.71 -12.24 0.42
N GLY A 130 -0.29 -10.99 0.18
CA GLY A 130 0.89 -10.38 0.79
C GLY A 130 2.20 -10.54 0.01
N ALA A 131 2.25 -11.25 -1.12
CA ALA A 131 3.50 -11.53 -1.83
C ALA A 131 4.27 -10.27 -2.27
N ALA A 132 3.55 -9.23 -2.73
CA ALA A 132 4.17 -7.95 -3.09
C ALA A 132 4.77 -7.25 -1.86
N ALA A 133 4.02 -7.20 -0.75
CA ALA A 133 4.49 -6.62 0.51
C ALA A 133 5.75 -7.33 1.03
N HIS A 134 5.78 -8.67 1.03
CA HIS A 134 6.97 -9.44 1.43
C HIS A 134 8.17 -9.18 0.51
N ALA A 135 7.95 -9.05 -0.80
CA ALA A 135 9.03 -8.71 -1.72
C ALA A 135 9.60 -7.31 -1.43
N LEU A 136 8.76 -6.32 -1.11
CA LEU A 136 9.23 -4.99 -0.72
C LEU A 136 9.98 -5.00 0.62
N ILE A 137 9.49 -5.75 1.61
CA ILE A 137 10.17 -5.98 2.90
C ILE A 137 11.56 -6.59 2.66
N ASP A 138 11.65 -7.63 1.83
CA ASP A 138 12.91 -8.29 1.50
C ASP A 138 13.91 -7.31 0.86
N LEU A 139 13.47 -6.44 -0.06
CA LEU A 139 14.33 -5.41 -0.65
C LEU A 139 14.86 -4.42 0.40
N VAL A 140 14.05 -4.03 1.39
CA VAL A 140 14.50 -3.17 2.50
C VAL A 140 15.54 -3.90 3.36
N HIS A 141 15.32 -5.17 3.68
CA HIS A 141 16.26 -5.97 4.48
C HIS A 141 17.57 -6.25 3.74
N GLN A 142 17.54 -6.51 2.43
CA GLN A 142 18.75 -6.67 1.63
C GLN A 142 19.64 -5.41 1.65
N ALA A 143 19.03 -4.22 1.80
CA ALA A 143 19.73 -2.96 1.98
C ALA A 143 20.21 -2.69 3.42
N GLY A 144 19.83 -3.56 4.37
CA GLY A 144 20.05 -3.39 5.81
C GLY A 144 19.13 -2.35 6.46
N GLY A 145 18.09 -1.89 5.75
CA GLY A 145 17.15 -0.89 6.25
C GLY A 145 16.12 -1.49 7.22
N THR A 146 15.34 -0.62 7.85
CA THR A 146 14.26 -1.00 8.78
C THR A 146 12.90 -0.73 8.16
N VAL A 147 11.99 -1.71 8.23
CA VAL A 147 10.58 -1.50 7.84
C VAL A 147 9.85 -0.84 9.02
N ALA A 148 9.50 0.43 8.86
CA ALA A 148 8.76 1.22 9.85
C ALA A 148 7.27 0.81 9.93
N GLY A 149 6.74 0.29 8.82
CA GLY A 149 5.38 -0.24 8.74
C GLY A 149 4.90 -0.39 7.30
N LEU A 150 3.64 -0.80 7.16
CA LEU A 150 2.93 -0.97 5.90
C LEU A 150 1.62 -0.18 5.91
N GLY A 151 1.46 0.77 4.99
CA GLY A 151 0.23 1.52 4.76
C GLY A 151 -0.52 0.99 3.54
N ILE A 152 -1.71 0.43 3.73
CA ILE A 152 -2.49 -0.21 2.66
C ILE A 152 -3.79 0.56 2.45
N ALA A 153 -4.12 0.94 1.22
CA ALA A 153 -5.41 1.57 0.96
C ALA A 153 -6.56 0.56 1.17
N ILE A 154 -6.52 -0.57 0.46
CA ILE A 154 -7.58 -1.59 0.49
C ILE A 154 -7.01 -2.98 0.82
N GLU A 155 -7.36 -3.53 1.98
CA GLU A 155 -7.04 -4.92 2.35
C GLU A 155 -8.20 -5.86 2.04
N LYS A 156 -7.88 -7.00 1.43
CA LYS A 156 -8.78 -8.15 1.29
C LYS A 156 -8.73 -8.97 2.57
N GLY A 157 -9.57 -8.63 3.54
CA GLY A 157 -9.58 -9.19 4.89
C GLY A 157 -9.84 -10.70 4.96
N GLN A 158 -10.50 -11.27 3.94
CA GLN A 158 -10.70 -12.71 3.77
C GLN A 158 -9.45 -13.46 3.29
N GLN A 159 -8.40 -12.75 2.87
CA GLN A 159 -7.12 -13.33 2.47
C GLN A 159 -6.10 -13.23 3.61
N LYS A 160 -5.11 -14.13 3.59
CA LYS A 160 -4.16 -14.28 4.69
C LYS A 160 -3.11 -13.17 4.81
N GLY A 161 -2.89 -12.36 3.76
CA GLY A 161 -1.73 -11.47 3.68
C GLY A 161 -1.59 -10.53 4.87
N GLY A 162 -2.67 -9.81 5.22
CA GLY A 162 -2.66 -8.90 6.36
C GLY A 162 -2.55 -9.59 7.71
N ALA A 163 -3.12 -10.78 7.89
CA ALA A 163 -2.98 -11.54 9.12
C ALA A 163 -1.54 -12.07 9.29
N THR A 164 -0.94 -12.58 8.21
CA THR A 164 0.44 -13.09 8.17
C THR A 164 1.44 -11.99 8.52
N LEU A 165 1.39 -10.84 7.84
CA LEU A 165 2.30 -9.72 8.10
C LEU A 165 2.23 -9.22 9.55
N ARG A 166 1.01 -9.14 10.12
CA ARG A 166 0.84 -8.75 11.53
C ARG A 166 1.38 -9.81 12.49
N ALA A 167 1.20 -11.10 12.20
CA ALA A 167 1.75 -12.20 12.99
C ALA A 167 3.29 -12.25 12.96
N GLU A 168 3.90 -11.78 11.87
CA GLU A 168 5.34 -11.62 11.73
C GLU A 168 5.90 -10.40 12.48
N GLY A 169 5.04 -9.59 13.10
CA GLY A 169 5.43 -8.43 13.91
C GLY A 169 5.47 -7.10 13.15
N TYR A 170 5.07 -7.07 11.87
CA TYR A 170 4.97 -5.80 11.16
C TYR A 170 3.72 -5.02 11.56
N ARG A 171 3.89 -3.70 11.71
CA ARG A 171 2.76 -2.78 11.82
C ARG A 171 2.10 -2.63 10.44
N VAL A 172 0.85 -3.10 10.32
CA VAL A 172 0.06 -3.02 9.08
C VAL A 172 -1.21 -2.21 9.32
N GLU A 173 -1.25 -1.05 8.69
CA GLU A 173 -2.35 -0.08 8.76
C GLU A 173 -3.10 -0.04 7.43
N SER A 174 -4.30 -0.62 7.41
CA SER A 174 -5.17 -0.65 6.24
C SER A 174 -6.32 0.35 6.40
N ILE A 175 -6.59 1.18 5.39
CA ILE A 175 -7.66 2.20 5.47
C ILE A 175 -9.03 1.55 5.34
N ALA A 176 -9.25 0.73 4.31
CA ALA A 176 -10.46 -0.06 4.15
C ALA A 176 -10.10 -1.55 4.18
N ILE A 177 -10.79 -2.33 5.00
CA ILE A 177 -10.61 -3.79 5.07
C ILE A 177 -11.93 -4.44 4.62
N VAL A 178 -11.93 -5.03 3.43
CA VAL A 178 -13.10 -5.76 2.90
C VAL A 178 -13.14 -7.15 3.54
N GLU A 179 -14.17 -7.43 4.33
CA GLU A 179 -14.37 -8.72 5.00
C GLU A 179 -15.11 -9.70 4.08
N SER A 180 -16.11 -9.20 3.34
CA SER A 180 -16.82 -9.96 2.32
C SER A 180 -17.38 -9.03 1.26
N MET A 181 -17.60 -9.56 0.06
CA MET A 181 -18.29 -8.85 -1.03
C MET A 181 -19.01 -9.85 -1.91
N ASP A 182 -20.09 -9.40 -2.56
CA ASP A 182 -20.94 -10.22 -3.40
C ASP A 182 -21.23 -9.51 -4.73
N TRP A 183 -20.83 -10.15 -5.83
CA TRP A 183 -20.96 -9.57 -7.16
C TRP A 183 -22.39 -9.56 -7.70
N GLU A 184 -23.29 -10.44 -7.24
CA GLU A 184 -24.68 -10.49 -7.69
C GLU A 184 -25.51 -9.36 -7.07
N THR A 185 -25.32 -9.17 -5.76
CA THR A 185 -26.05 -8.17 -4.96
C THR A 185 -25.33 -6.81 -4.91
N GLN A 186 -24.10 -6.73 -5.42
CA GLN A 186 -23.23 -5.56 -5.33
C GLN A 186 -22.99 -5.08 -3.89
N THR A 187 -22.98 -6.00 -2.92
CA THR A 187 -22.81 -5.67 -1.50
C THR A 187 -21.37 -5.85 -1.04
N ILE A 188 -20.93 -4.98 -0.12
CA ILE A 188 -19.62 -5.05 0.53
C ILE A 188 -19.83 -4.95 2.04
N LYS A 189 -19.15 -5.81 2.79
CA LYS A 189 -19.01 -5.70 4.24
C LYS A 189 -17.57 -5.36 4.56
N PHE A 190 -17.36 -4.23 5.23
CA PHE A 190 -16.05 -3.86 5.75
C PHE A 190 -15.87 -4.38 7.18
N ARG A 191 -14.62 -4.65 7.56
CA ARG A 191 -14.26 -4.98 8.94
C ARG A 191 -14.31 -3.72 9.78
N GLU A 192 -14.98 -3.77 10.92
CA GLU A 192 -14.94 -2.66 11.88
C GLU A 192 -13.50 -2.45 12.37
N GLN A 193 -13.07 -1.20 12.35
CA GLN A 193 -11.76 -0.80 12.83
C GLN A 193 -11.96 0.13 14.03
N PRO A 194 -11.15 0.00 15.09
CA PRO A 194 -11.21 0.93 16.19
C PRO A 194 -10.95 2.35 15.67
N GLU A 195 -11.81 3.30 16.06
CA GLU A 195 -11.52 4.70 15.83
C GLU A 195 -10.20 5.02 16.53
N LEU A 196 -9.22 5.47 15.75
CA LEU A 196 -8.02 6.09 16.29
C LEU A 196 -8.36 7.59 16.38
N PRO A 197 -8.79 8.13 17.54
CA PRO A 197 -9.17 9.53 17.63
C PRO A 197 -7.99 10.43 17.23
N LEU A 198 -8.31 11.46 16.45
CA LEU A 198 -7.42 12.58 16.14
C LEU A 198 -7.14 13.35 17.44
N GLN A 199 -6.09 13.02 18.18
CA GLN A 199 -5.57 13.93 19.19
C GLN A 199 -4.62 14.90 18.48
N ASN A 200 -5.09 16.14 18.26
CA ASN A 200 -4.35 17.28 17.70
C ASN A 200 -3.90 17.12 16.24
N THR A 201 -4.76 17.50 15.30
CA THR A 201 -4.31 17.92 13.98
C THR A 201 -4.92 19.29 13.66
N ASN A 202 -4.10 20.22 13.14
CA ASN A 202 -4.57 21.49 12.59
C ASN A 202 -5.25 21.31 11.22
N LEU A 203 -5.77 20.11 10.93
CA LEU A 203 -6.34 19.78 9.63
C LEU A 203 -7.73 20.39 9.53
N LYS A 204 -7.85 21.45 8.74
CA LYS A 204 -9.12 21.79 8.09
C LYS A 204 -9.28 20.83 6.91
N LEU A 205 -10.15 19.83 7.08
CA LEU A 205 -10.80 19.21 5.94
C LEU A 205 -11.70 20.32 5.36
N GLY A 206 -11.23 20.96 4.29
CA GLY A 206 -11.95 22.02 3.59
C GLY A 206 -13.17 21.52 2.87
#